data_AF-A0ABD2NZ75-F1
#
_entry.id   AF-A0ABD2NZ75-F1
#
_cell.length_a   1.000
_cell.length_b   1.000
_cell.length_c   1.000
_cell.angle_alpha   90.00
_cell.angle_beta   90.00
_cell.angle_gamma   90.00
#
_symmetry.space_group_name_H-M   'P 1'
#
loop_
_entity.id
_entity.type
_entity.pdbx_description
1 polymer ?
#
loop_
_entity_poly.entity_id
_entity_poly.type
_entity_poly.pdbx_seq_one_letter_code
_entity_poly.pdbx_strand_id
1 'polypeptide(L)'
;MSPRANFHFLADSLDAKTTVVRVLTIQLEGEDTVFQFPREQQLKEHHPALFGITIVKNVIKGLKIRGKFRNIRITQADELQQEYLDKEGNVCFHDQYLDEVQGYVNPNPTAPQISRTNLDTNKPIHSVVKNLILEKFNGKNQNAKTF
;
A
#
# COMPACT_ATOMS: atom_id res chain seq x y z
N MET A 1 -21.72 13.34 8.97
CA MET A 1 -21.01 12.51 7.97
C MET A 1 -20.03 11.67 8.77
N SER A 2 -20.11 10.34 8.75
CA SER A 2 -19.20 9.51 9.54
C SER A 2 -17.81 9.53 8.90
N PRO A 3 -16.73 9.73 9.69
CA PRO A 3 -15.37 9.70 9.15
C PRO A 3 -15.08 8.31 8.58
N ARG A 4 -14.25 8.25 7.55
CA ARG A 4 -13.78 6.98 6.98
C ARG A 4 -12.27 6.93 7.10
N ALA A 5 -11.74 5.72 7.14
CA ALA A 5 -10.31 5.48 7.13
C ALA A 5 -9.97 4.38 6.13
N ASN A 6 -8.79 4.50 5.53
CA ASN A 6 -8.20 3.49 4.68
C ASN A 6 -7.25 2.64 5.51
N PHE A 7 -7.42 1.32 5.43
CA PHE A 7 -6.58 0.35 6.11
C PHE A 7 -5.83 -0.49 5.08
N HIS A 8 -4.53 -0.70 5.30
CA HIS A 8 -3.72 -1.58 4.49
C HIS A 8 -3.54 -2.95 5.15
N PHE A 9 -3.93 -4.00 4.44
CA PHE A 9 -3.79 -5.38 4.87
C PHE A 9 -2.75 -6.11 4.04
N LEU A 10 -1.94 -6.95 4.68
CA LEU A 10 -0.93 -7.80 4.05
C LEU A 10 -1.07 -9.25 4.53
N ALA A 11 -1.08 -10.20 3.60
CA ALA A 11 -0.88 -11.61 3.91
C ALA A 11 0.62 -11.86 4.13
N ASP A 12 1.02 -12.00 5.38
CA ASP A 12 2.39 -12.21 5.81
C ASP A 12 2.61 -13.64 6.33
N SER A 13 3.85 -14.02 6.57
CA SER A 13 4.21 -15.27 7.25
C SER A 13 4.56 -15.01 8.70
N LEU A 14 4.00 -15.80 9.63
CA LEU A 14 4.51 -15.88 10.99
C LEU A 14 5.67 -16.89 11.08
N ASP A 15 5.55 -17.99 10.33
CA ASP A 15 6.58 -19.02 10.18
C ASP A 15 6.57 -19.56 8.74
N ALA A 16 7.47 -20.51 8.43
CA ALA A 16 7.58 -21.09 7.09
C ALA A 16 6.26 -21.72 6.57
N LYS A 17 5.35 -22.13 7.45
CA LYS A 17 4.12 -22.90 7.14
C LYS A 17 2.83 -22.10 7.30
N THR A 18 2.77 -21.13 8.20
CA THR A 18 1.56 -20.36 8.52
C THR A 18 1.52 -19.02 7.80
N THR A 19 0.37 -18.68 7.21
CA THR A 19 0.10 -17.38 6.62
C THR A 19 -0.89 -16.65 7.51
N VAL A 20 -0.55 -15.45 7.93
CA VAL A 20 -1.36 -14.58 8.79
C VAL A 20 -1.68 -13.30 8.05
N VAL A 21 -2.82 -12.68 8.34
CA VAL A 21 -3.15 -11.36 7.79
C VAL A 21 -2.81 -10.32 8.84
N ARG A 22 -2.02 -9.34 8.43
CA ARG A 22 -1.63 -8.17 9.22
C ARG A 22 -2.34 -6.94 8.70
N VAL A 23 -2.74 -6.04 9.59
CA VAL A 23 -3.08 -4.66 9.24
C VAL A 23 -1.85 -3.80 9.52
N LEU A 24 -1.31 -3.13 8.50
CA LEU A 24 -0.03 -2.43 8.60
C LEU A 24 -0.22 -0.96 8.95
N THR A 25 -1.17 -0.32 8.29
CA THR A 25 -1.35 1.13 8.38
C THR A 25 -2.82 1.53 8.40
N ILE A 26 -3.06 2.72 8.91
CA ILE A 26 -4.31 3.46 8.88
C ILE A 26 -4.05 4.85 8.29
N GLN A 27 -4.95 5.32 7.45
CA GLN A 27 -4.95 6.67 6.90
C GLN A 27 -6.35 7.24 7.01
N LEU A 28 -6.50 8.41 7.63
CA LEU A 28 -7.79 9.09 7.71
C LEU A 28 -8.19 9.66 6.35
N GLU A 29 -9.48 9.61 6.05
CA GLU A 29 -9.97 10.20 4.81
C GLU A 29 -9.86 11.72 4.86
N GLY A 30 -9.20 12.28 3.85
CA GLY A 30 -8.95 13.72 3.74
C GLY A 30 -7.56 14.15 4.20
N GLU A 31 -6.80 13.22 4.80
CA GLU A 31 -5.41 13.43 5.22
C GLU A 31 -4.45 12.63 4.34
N ASP A 32 -3.29 13.21 4.06
CA ASP A 32 -2.20 12.54 3.33
C ASP A 32 -1.29 11.74 4.26
N THR A 33 -1.43 11.93 5.57
CA THR A 33 -0.62 11.28 6.59
C THR A 33 -1.06 9.83 6.76
N VAL A 34 -0.07 8.92 6.73
CA VAL A 34 -0.27 7.48 6.94
C VAL A 34 0.40 7.11 8.24
N PHE A 35 -0.34 6.44 9.11
CA PHE A 35 0.13 6.00 10.41
C PHE A 35 0.34 4.49 10.42
N GLN A 36 1.41 4.02 11.04
CA GLN A 36 1.76 2.60 11.10
C GLN A 36 1.47 2.00 12.47
N PHE A 37 0.87 0.81 12.45
CA PHE A 37 0.69 0.02 13.67
C PHE A 37 2.02 -0.64 14.09
N PRO A 38 2.37 -0.62 15.39
CA PRO A 38 3.50 -1.37 15.93
C PRO A 38 3.41 -2.86 15.56
N ARG A 39 4.55 -3.50 15.28
CA ARG A 39 4.60 -4.84 14.64
C ARG A 39 3.84 -5.91 15.43
N GLU A 40 3.91 -5.82 16.74
CA GLU A 40 3.24 -6.65 17.74
C GLU A 40 1.72 -6.49 17.70
N GLN A 41 1.23 -5.30 17.36
CA GLN A 41 -0.19 -4.96 17.35
C GLN A 41 -0.87 -5.21 15.99
N GLN A 42 -0.13 -5.52 14.92
CA GLN A 42 -0.69 -5.67 13.56
C GLN A 42 -1.59 -6.90 13.35
N LEU A 43 -1.72 -7.79 14.34
CA LEU A 43 -2.44 -9.05 14.20
C LEU A 43 -3.94 -8.90 14.51
N LYS A 44 -4.75 -9.85 14.01
CA LYS A 44 -6.21 -9.83 14.18
C LYS A 44 -6.65 -9.80 15.65
N GLU A 45 -5.85 -10.38 16.54
CA GLU A 45 -6.13 -10.50 17.96
C GLU A 45 -6.21 -9.13 18.65
N HIS A 46 -5.47 -8.15 18.11
CA HIS A 46 -5.48 -6.77 18.61
C HIS A 46 -6.59 -5.92 17.99
N HIS A 47 -7.17 -6.34 16.87
CA HIS A 47 -8.16 -5.56 16.13
C HIS A 47 -9.50 -6.30 15.97
N PRO A 48 -10.13 -6.81 17.06
CA PRO A 48 -11.30 -7.66 16.97
C PRO A 48 -12.50 -6.96 16.31
N ALA A 49 -12.70 -5.65 16.58
CA ALA A 49 -13.77 -4.87 15.99
C ALA A 49 -13.58 -4.73 14.47
N LEU A 50 -12.37 -4.38 14.03
CA LEU A 50 -12.02 -4.25 12.61
C LEU A 50 -12.20 -5.58 11.86
N PHE A 51 -11.65 -6.68 12.40
CA PHE A 51 -11.74 -8.00 11.78
C PHE A 51 -13.16 -8.60 11.86
N GLY A 52 -14.03 -8.05 12.71
CA GLY A 52 -15.45 -8.37 12.78
C GLY A 52 -16.27 -7.88 11.58
N ILE A 53 -15.81 -6.86 10.87
CA ILE A 53 -16.54 -6.20 9.77
C ILE A 53 -16.63 -7.13 8.55
N THR A 54 -17.83 -7.22 7.95
CA THR A 54 -18.09 -8.07 6.78
C THR A 54 -17.15 -7.77 5.60
N ILE A 55 -16.86 -6.49 5.35
CA ILE A 55 -15.93 -6.04 4.30
C ILE A 55 -14.52 -6.61 4.56
N VAL A 56 -14.02 -6.48 5.79
CA VAL A 56 -12.71 -6.98 6.20
C VAL A 56 -12.65 -8.51 6.10
N LYS A 57 -13.69 -9.21 6.55
CA LYS A 57 -13.82 -10.68 6.41
C LYS A 57 -13.73 -11.11 4.95
N ASN A 58 -14.34 -10.38 4.02
CA ASN A 58 -14.27 -10.68 2.59
C ASN A 58 -12.88 -10.41 1.99
N VAL A 59 -12.18 -9.39 2.50
CA VAL A 59 -10.81 -9.06 2.09
C VAL A 59 -9.84 -10.16 2.51
N ILE A 60 -9.94 -10.62 3.77
CA ILE A 60 -9.13 -11.71 4.31
C ILE A 60 -9.33 -13.00 3.49
N LYS A 61 -10.55 -13.31 3.08
CA LYS A 61 -10.83 -14.45 2.19
C LYS A 61 -10.09 -14.37 0.86
N GLY A 62 -9.79 -13.17 0.36
CA GLY A 62 -9.01 -12.93 -0.86
C GLY A 62 -7.49 -12.93 -0.65
N LEU A 63 -7.03 -12.75 0.59
CA LEU A 63 -5.62 -12.68 0.98
C LEU A 63 -5.03 -14.07 1.31
N LYS A 64 -5.16 -15.02 0.36
CA LYS A 64 -4.70 -16.40 0.53
C LYS A 64 -3.22 -16.62 0.22
N ILE A 65 -2.63 -15.75 -0.58
CA ILE A 65 -1.25 -15.88 -1.09
C ILE A 65 -0.36 -14.89 -0.33
N ARG A 66 0.76 -15.38 0.22
CA ARG A 66 1.75 -14.55 0.92
C ARG A 66 2.27 -13.41 0.03
N GLY A 67 2.52 -12.26 0.64
CA GLY A 67 2.93 -11.04 -0.03
C GLY A 67 1.80 -10.32 -0.79
N LYS A 68 0.59 -10.86 -0.85
CA LYS A 68 -0.57 -10.12 -1.36
C LYS A 68 -1.04 -9.13 -0.31
N PHE A 69 -1.42 -7.94 -0.77
CA PHE A 69 -1.97 -6.89 0.07
C PHE A 69 -3.27 -6.36 -0.51
N ARG A 70 -4.04 -5.64 0.31
CA ARG A 70 -5.25 -4.91 -0.10
C ARG A 70 -5.39 -3.64 0.73
N ASN A 71 -5.75 -2.56 0.06
CA ASN A 71 -6.21 -1.34 0.71
C ASN A 71 -7.73 -1.33 0.69
N ILE A 72 -8.33 -1.06 1.84
CA ILE A 72 -9.78 -0.93 1.94
C ILE A 72 -10.19 0.30 2.71
N ARG A 73 -11.24 0.93 2.21
CA ARG A 73 -11.88 2.06 2.85
C ARG A 73 -13.02 1.56 3.73
N ILE A 74 -12.99 1.93 5.00
CA ILE A 74 -13.95 1.52 6.00
C ILE A 74 -14.58 2.77 6.60
N THR A 75 -15.89 2.73 6.78
CA THR A 75 -16.59 3.78 7.53
C THR A 75 -16.39 3.50 9.01
N GLN A 76 -15.85 4.48 9.75
CA GLN A 76 -15.64 4.35 11.18
C GLN A 76 -17.00 4.45 11.87
N ALA A 77 -17.50 3.31 12.34
CA ALA A 77 -18.59 3.28 13.31
C ALA A 77 -18.05 3.73 14.69
N ASP A 78 -18.95 4.13 15.59
CA ASP A 78 -18.58 4.68 16.90
C ASP A 78 -17.59 3.80 17.68
N GLU A 79 -17.73 2.47 17.59
CA GLU A 79 -16.82 1.50 18.22
C GLU A 79 -15.39 1.55 17.65
N LEU A 80 -15.24 1.63 16.33
CA LEU A 80 -13.92 1.70 15.69
C LEU A 80 -13.30 3.08 15.90
N GLN A 81 -14.13 4.13 15.90
CA GLN A 81 -13.65 5.48 16.15
C GLN A 81 -13.02 5.58 17.53
N GLN A 82 -13.61 4.99 18.57
CA GLN A 82 -13.02 4.98 19.91
C GLN A 82 -11.71 4.18 20.02
N GLU A 83 -11.51 3.19 19.15
CA GLU A 83 -10.31 2.33 19.18
C GLU A 83 -9.12 2.96 18.43
N TYR A 84 -9.40 3.70 17.36
CA TYR A 84 -8.38 4.26 16.45
C TYR A 84 -8.20 5.77 16.52
N LEU A 85 -9.09 6.48 17.23
CA LEU A 85 -9.07 7.93 17.35
C LEU A 85 -9.30 8.36 18.80
N ASP A 86 -8.58 9.41 19.21
CA ASP A 86 -8.83 10.07 20.48
C ASP A 86 -10.05 11.03 20.40
N LYS A 87 -10.32 11.75 21.48
CA LYS A 87 -11.43 12.73 21.54
C LYS A 87 -11.21 13.94 20.62
N GLU A 88 -9.99 14.22 20.23
CA GLU A 88 -9.61 15.33 19.36
C GLU A 88 -9.50 14.91 17.88
N GLY A 89 -9.59 13.61 17.59
CA GLY A 89 -9.50 13.04 16.25
C GLY A 89 -8.06 12.67 15.85
N ASN A 90 -7.12 12.61 16.77
CA ASN A 90 -5.76 12.14 16.49
C ASN A 90 -5.74 10.62 16.41
N VAL A 91 -4.90 10.08 15.52
CA VAL A 91 -4.75 8.63 15.35
C VAL A 91 -3.96 8.03 16.52
N CYS A 92 -4.65 7.22 17.31
CA CYS A 92 -4.08 6.48 18.43
C CYS A 92 -4.60 5.05 18.42
N PHE A 93 -3.87 4.13 19.04
CA PHE A 93 -4.32 2.75 19.22
C PHE A 93 -3.94 2.28 20.63
N HIS A 94 -4.93 1.87 21.43
CA HIS A 94 -4.76 1.52 22.84
C HIS A 94 -3.94 2.55 23.65
N ASP A 95 -4.30 3.83 23.55
CA ASP A 95 -3.63 4.96 24.22
C ASP A 95 -2.19 5.24 23.76
N GLN A 96 -1.73 4.58 22.69
CA GLN A 96 -0.44 4.85 22.06
C GLN A 96 -0.65 5.59 20.73
N TYR A 97 0.02 6.73 20.57
CA TYR A 97 0.07 7.43 19.28
C TYR A 97 0.90 6.64 18.27
N LEU A 98 0.43 6.59 17.03
CA LEU A 98 1.08 5.86 15.96
C LEU A 98 2.13 6.72 15.26
N ASP A 99 3.19 6.07 14.78
CA ASP A 99 4.23 6.74 14.02
C ASP A 99 3.78 7.02 12.59
N GLU A 100 4.12 8.21 12.09
CA GLU A 100 3.90 8.60 10.70
C GLU A 100 4.91 7.89 9.77
N VAL A 101 4.42 7.40 8.64
CA VAL A 101 5.25 6.78 7.61
C VAL A 101 5.48 7.75 6.47
N GLN A 102 6.72 8.24 6.35
CA GLN A 102 7.12 9.03 5.19
C GLN A 102 7.27 8.15 3.94
N GLY A 103 6.70 8.59 2.82
CA GLY A 103 6.85 7.92 1.54
C GLY A 103 6.09 6.60 1.39
N TYR A 104 5.02 6.40 2.16
CA TYR A 104 4.16 5.23 2.01
C TYR A 104 3.50 5.22 0.64
N VAL A 105 4.04 4.43 -0.29
CA VAL A 105 3.48 4.28 -1.63
C VAL A 105 2.36 3.25 -1.56
N ASN A 106 1.10 3.72 -1.56
CA ASN A 106 -0.04 2.84 -1.77
C ASN A 106 0.16 2.07 -3.09
N PRO A 107 0.28 0.74 -3.11
CA PRO A 107 0.70 0.03 -4.32
C PRO A 107 -0.46 -0.20 -5.31
N ASN A 108 -1.50 0.64 -5.27
CA ASN A 108 -2.59 0.66 -6.23
C ASN A 108 -2.45 1.89 -7.15
N PRO A 109 -2.02 1.71 -8.42
CA PRO A 109 -1.71 2.80 -9.32
C PRO A 109 -2.95 3.25 -10.08
N THR A 110 -3.39 4.50 -9.89
CA THR A 110 -4.22 5.18 -10.90
C THR A 110 -3.74 6.60 -11.20
N ALA A 111 -2.49 6.90 -10.86
CA ALA A 111 -1.76 8.03 -11.41
C ALA A 111 -0.68 7.49 -12.36
N PRO A 112 -0.55 7.98 -13.61
CA PRO A 112 0.59 7.68 -14.44
C PRO A 112 1.84 8.29 -13.79
N GLN A 113 2.60 7.46 -13.08
CA GLN A 113 3.92 7.83 -12.60
C GLN A 113 4.87 7.88 -13.80
N ILE A 114 5.34 9.07 -14.14
CA ILE A 114 6.48 9.22 -15.04
C ILE A 114 7.70 8.61 -14.32
N SER A 115 8.26 7.61 -14.99
CA SER A 115 9.22 6.62 -14.55
C SER A 115 10.53 7.20 -14.01
N ARG A 116 10.98 6.70 -12.85
CA ARG A 116 12.42 6.56 -12.60
C ARG A 116 12.80 5.16 -13.03
N THR A 117 13.43 5.03 -14.20
CA THR A 117 14.10 3.80 -14.61
C THR A 117 15.14 3.45 -13.55
N ASN A 118 14.93 2.35 -12.83
CA ASN A 118 15.97 1.76 -11.99
C ASN A 118 17.14 1.40 -12.91
N LEU A 119 18.20 2.20 -12.89
CA LEU A 119 19.48 1.78 -13.44
C LEU A 119 19.96 0.62 -12.57
N ASP A 120 20.01 -0.54 -13.20
CA ASP A 120 20.56 -1.79 -12.68
C ASP A 120 22.04 -1.54 -12.31
N THR A 121 22.32 -1.24 -11.04
CA THR A 121 23.66 -0.84 -10.56
C THR A 121 24.70 -1.96 -10.63
N ASN A 122 24.30 -3.17 -11.03
CA ASN A 122 25.16 -4.35 -11.12
C ASN A 122 25.68 -4.68 -12.53
N LYS A 123 25.42 -3.83 -13.54
CA LYS A 123 25.99 -4.03 -14.89
C LYS A 123 27.21 -3.12 -15.08
N PRO A 124 28.36 -3.63 -15.55
CA PRO A 124 29.50 -2.78 -15.88
C PRO A 124 29.09 -1.79 -16.96
N ILE A 125 29.50 -0.53 -16.81
CA ILE A 125 29.12 0.61 -17.68
C ILE A 125 29.26 0.28 -19.17
N HIS A 126 30.28 -0.52 -19.53
CA HIS A 126 30.52 -0.98 -20.89
C HIS A 126 29.33 -1.75 -21.52
N SER A 127 28.54 -2.49 -20.72
CA SER A 127 27.37 -3.21 -21.21
C SER A 127 26.18 -2.28 -21.52
N VAL A 128 26.11 -1.12 -20.86
CA VAL A 128 25.05 -0.13 -21.06
C VAL A 128 25.28 0.66 -22.35
N VAL A 129 26.55 0.96 -22.68
CA VAL A 129 26.93 1.69 -23.90
C VAL A 129 26.49 0.97 -25.18
N LYS A 130 26.44 -0.37 -25.16
CA LYS A 130 26.01 -1.16 -26.33
C LYS A 130 24.54 -0.93 -26.72
N ASN A 131 23.70 -0.55 -25.75
CA ASN A 131 22.27 -0.25 -25.98
C ASN A 131 22.02 1.22 -26.32
N LEU A 132 23.03 2.08 -26.22
CA LEU A 132 22.98 3.50 -26.60
C LEU A 132 23.28 3.74 -28.08
N ILE A 133 23.69 2.68 -28.81
CA ILE A 133 23.91 2.78 -30.26
C ILE A 133 22.55 2.83 -30.94
N LEU A 134 22.16 4.04 -31.36
CA LEU A 134 21.02 4.25 -32.24
C LEU A 134 21.28 3.54 -33.57
N GLU A 135 20.35 2.69 -33.99
CA GLU A 135 20.40 2.09 -35.32
C GLU A 135 20.49 3.18 -36.40
N LYS A 136 21.27 2.91 -37.45
CA LYS A 136 21.45 3.86 -38.54
C LYS A 136 20.10 4.07 -39.23
N PHE A 137 19.57 5.29 -39.16
CA PHE A 137 18.33 5.70 -39.80
C PHE A 137 18.36 5.37 -41.30
N ASN A 138 17.50 4.44 -41.77
CA ASN A 138 17.45 4.04 -43.19
C ASN A 138 16.20 4.57 -43.95
N GLY A 139 15.36 5.38 -43.31
CA GLY A 139 14.22 6.05 -43.95
C GLY A 139 13.02 5.17 -44.34
N LYS A 140 13.04 3.84 -44.11
CA LYS A 140 11.97 2.93 -44.59
C LYS A 140 10.64 2.97 -43.81
N ASN A 141 10.54 3.69 -42.69
CA ASN A 141 9.33 3.74 -41.86
C ASN A 141 8.72 5.15 -41.72
N GLN A 142 8.64 5.90 -42.81
CA GLN A 142 7.87 7.15 -42.85
C GLN A 142 6.49 6.90 -43.46
N ASN A 143 5.46 6.73 -42.62
CA ASN A 143 4.06 6.90 -43.03
C ASN A 143 3.69 8.38 -42.87
N ALA A 144 4.18 9.23 -43.76
CA ALA A 144 3.65 10.58 -43.94
C ALA A 144 2.61 10.51 -45.06
N LYS A 145 1.32 10.57 -44.74
CA LYS A 145 0.31 11.01 -45.72
C LYS A 145 0.35 12.53 -45.74
N THR A 146 0.82 13.06 -46.86
CA THR A 146 0.90 14.50 -47.13
C THR A 146 -0.39 14.99 -47.79
N PHE A 147 -0.83 16.17 -47.32
CA PHE A 147 -1.91 17.06 -47.78
C PHE A 147 -3.35 16.68 -47.44
#